data_AF-A0A4W2GDD0-F1
#
_entry.id   AF-A0A4W2GDD0-F1
#
_cell.length_a   1.000
_cell.length_b   1.000
_cell.length_c   1.000
_cell.angle_alpha   90.00
_cell.angle_beta   90.00
_cell.angle_gamma   90.00
#
_symmetry.space_group_name_H-M   'P 1'
#
loop_
_entity.id
_entity.type
_entity.pdbx_description
1 polymer ?
#
loop_
_entity_poly.entity_id
_entity_poly.type
_entity_poly.pdbx_seq_one_letter_code
_entity_poly.pdbx_strand_id
1 'polypeptide(L)'
;MLQEVQEFCRDYHWMTGVYEFLQAWGCQKLESMRGYPIKNYVMLVTRLNAWQAQVSGIPMELITRGRLLLLSCRNIRAEMESKLVNIRKDILEQVQNECQSRSQQLITELTGFMKAFQTINSDIHSIAWCSQKLNEANERYAELEEQMEYTRSLYELIRNHFGLFSAENEALDISLMDTWESFQYEKSQASEFLLSKRHAIVPKLQQLMATALAELEGVIEKALSGPFMDPAQEQRSTERQLISLERQYQSTVSSLCDLHHAYTTFTGTQGPAPSATTTLGWYDPGWCDPGLCPG
;
A
#
# COMPACT_ATOMS: atom_id res chain seq x y z
N MET A 1 -53.24 18.20 34.69
CA MET A 1 -53.02 18.74 33.32
C MET A 1 -51.58 19.19 33.10
N LEU A 2 -51.13 20.37 33.59
CA LEU A 2 -49.74 20.81 33.38
C LEU A 2 -48.72 19.83 34.01
N GLN A 3 -49.04 19.31 35.19
CA GLN A 3 -48.21 18.33 35.90
C GLN A 3 -48.05 17.00 35.14
N GLU A 4 -49.12 16.50 34.49
CA GLU A 4 -49.07 15.27 33.67
C GLU A 4 -48.18 15.45 32.42
N VAL A 5 -48.25 16.62 31.79
CA VAL A 5 -47.37 16.96 30.65
C VAL A 5 -45.93 17.14 31.11
N GLN A 6 -45.70 17.77 32.26
CA GLN A 6 -44.36 17.94 32.84
C GLN A 6 -43.72 16.62 33.27
N GLU A 7 -44.50 15.69 33.85
CA GLU A 7 -44.05 14.33 34.17
C GLU A 7 -43.66 13.59 32.89
N PHE A 8 -44.49 13.63 31.85
CA PHE A 8 -44.14 13.07 30.55
C PHE A 8 -42.85 13.68 29.96
N CYS A 9 -42.72 15.00 29.92
CA CYS A 9 -41.51 15.65 29.41
C CYS A 9 -40.24 15.30 30.22
N ARG A 10 -40.38 15.03 31.51
CA ARG A 10 -39.28 14.57 32.38
C ARG A 10 -38.84 13.15 32.01
N ASP A 11 -39.80 12.26 31.83
CA ASP A 11 -39.56 10.84 31.49
C ASP A 11 -38.95 10.68 30.10
N TYR A 12 -39.25 11.60 29.18
CA TYR A 12 -38.74 11.60 27.80
C TYR A 12 -37.63 12.64 27.54
N HIS A 13 -37.02 13.22 28.58
CA HIS A 13 -35.97 14.24 28.42
C HIS A 13 -34.75 13.76 27.62
N TRP A 14 -34.44 12.45 27.66
CA TRP A 14 -33.37 11.83 26.89
C TRP A 14 -33.54 12.04 25.36
N MET A 15 -34.76 12.26 24.87
CA MET A 15 -35.04 12.51 23.45
C MET A 15 -34.32 13.76 22.94
N THR A 16 -34.12 14.78 23.79
CA THR A 16 -33.43 16.01 23.40
C THR A 16 -32.00 15.70 22.94
N GLY A 17 -31.25 14.93 23.71
CA GLY A 17 -29.87 14.56 23.35
C GLY A 17 -29.79 13.65 22.13
N VAL A 18 -30.78 12.77 21.91
CA VAL A 18 -30.86 11.97 20.67
C VAL A 18 -31.15 12.88 19.49
N TYR A 19 -32.13 13.77 19.61
CA TYR A 19 -32.51 14.69 18.55
C TYR A 19 -31.35 15.61 18.16
N GLU A 20 -30.63 16.19 19.13
CA GLU A 20 -29.42 16.98 18.89
C GLU A 20 -28.36 16.21 18.12
N PHE A 21 -28.11 14.95 18.49
CA PHE A 21 -27.20 14.07 17.74
C PHE A 21 -27.68 13.86 16.29
N LEU A 22 -28.97 13.61 16.10
CA LEU A 22 -29.56 13.41 14.76
C LEU A 22 -29.47 14.67 13.89
N GLN A 23 -29.57 15.86 14.48
CA GLN A 23 -29.40 17.13 13.75
C GLN A 23 -27.94 17.42 13.41
N ALA A 24 -27.02 17.00 14.28
CA ALA A 24 -25.58 17.15 14.04
C ALA A 24 -25.02 16.12 13.05
N TRP A 25 -25.79 15.09 12.70
CA TRP A 25 -25.38 14.10 11.71
C TRP A 25 -25.38 14.66 10.29
N GLY A 26 -24.31 14.41 9.54
CA GLY A 26 -24.17 14.82 8.16
C GLY A 26 -22.87 14.34 7.53
N CYS A 27 -22.64 14.71 6.26
CA CYS A 27 -21.51 14.21 5.47
C CYS A 27 -20.15 14.45 6.15
N GLN A 28 -19.95 15.59 6.81
CA GLN A 28 -18.70 15.88 7.54
C GLN A 28 -18.44 14.86 8.66
N LYS A 29 -19.49 14.41 9.35
CA LYS A 29 -19.36 13.43 10.41
C LYS A 29 -19.00 12.07 9.84
N LEU A 30 -19.63 11.67 8.73
CA LEU A 30 -19.28 10.46 7.98
C LEU A 30 -17.82 10.47 7.55
N GLU A 31 -17.38 11.55 6.89
CA GLU A 31 -16.00 11.65 6.41
C GLU A 31 -14.98 11.57 7.55
N SER A 32 -15.30 12.21 8.69
CA SER A 32 -14.46 12.11 9.88
C SER A 32 -14.31 10.69 10.43
N MET A 33 -15.21 9.77 10.07
CA MET A 33 -15.20 8.37 10.54
C MET A 33 -14.29 7.46 9.71
N ARG A 34 -13.79 7.88 8.53
CA ARG A 34 -12.91 7.01 7.71
C ARG A 34 -11.67 6.62 8.50
N GLY A 35 -11.33 5.34 8.51
CA GLY A 35 -10.20 4.82 9.28
C GLY A 35 -10.40 4.81 10.80
N TYR A 36 -11.65 4.87 11.30
CA TYR A 36 -11.90 4.78 12.73
C TYR A 36 -11.50 3.41 13.30
N PRO A 37 -11.00 3.37 14.55
CA PRO A 37 -10.84 2.11 15.27
C PRO A 37 -12.17 1.35 15.30
N ILE A 38 -12.12 0.04 15.01
CA ILE A 38 -13.31 -0.84 14.91
C ILE A 38 -14.21 -0.73 16.14
N LYS A 39 -13.61 -0.66 17.34
CA LYS A 39 -14.34 -0.46 18.60
C LYS A 39 -15.28 0.76 18.58
N ASN A 40 -14.90 1.85 17.90
CA ASN A 40 -15.69 3.06 17.84
C ASN A 40 -16.92 2.87 16.94
N TYR A 41 -16.77 2.15 15.81
CA TYR A 41 -17.91 1.75 14.98
C TYR A 41 -18.88 0.88 15.76
N VAL A 42 -18.37 -0.16 16.46
CA VAL A 42 -19.19 -1.06 17.27
C VAL A 42 -19.96 -0.30 18.35
N MET A 43 -19.31 0.61 19.07
CA MET A 43 -19.96 1.45 20.08
C MET A 43 -21.06 2.32 19.48
N LEU A 44 -20.81 2.95 18.33
CA LEU A 44 -21.77 3.81 17.65
C LEU A 44 -22.99 3.01 17.17
N VAL A 45 -22.77 1.89 16.47
CA VAL A 45 -23.86 1.06 15.94
C VAL A 45 -24.70 0.46 17.06
N THR A 46 -24.06 0.01 18.14
CA THR A 46 -24.76 -0.47 19.34
C THR A 46 -25.63 0.63 19.96
N ARG A 47 -25.11 1.85 20.07
CA ARG A 47 -25.85 3.01 20.59
C ARG A 47 -27.04 3.37 19.70
N LEU A 48 -26.87 3.37 18.38
CA LEU A 48 -27.95 3.62 17.42
C LEU A 48 -29.06 2.57 17.53
N ASN A 49 -28.70 1.28 17.69
CA ASN A 49 -29.68 0.21 17.88
C ASN A 49 -30.46 0.37 19.21
N ALA A 50 -29.79 0.76 20.29
CA ALA A 50 -30.44 1.02 21.57
C ALA A 50 -31.43 2.21 21.46
N TRP A 51 -31.02 3.28 20.78
CA TRP A 51 -31.90 4.43 20.54
C TRP A 51 -33.08 4.10 19.63
N GLN A 52 -32.88 3.28 18.60
CA GLN A 52 -33.97 2.80 17.75
C GLN A 52 -35.03 2.06 18.59
N ALA A 53 -34.61 1.15 19.48
CA ALA A 53 -35.52 0.44 20.37
C ALA A 53 -36.24 1.38 21.34
N GLN A 54 -35.54 2.36 21.91
CA GLN A 54 -36.11 3.36 22.81
C GLN A 54 -37.14 4.27 22.12
N VAL A 55 -36.83 4.75 20.91
CA VAL A 55 -37.74 5.60 20.12
C VAL A 55 -38.99 4.82 19.70
N SER A 56 -38.85 3.54 19.33
CA SER A 56 -39.99 2.69 19.01
C SER A 56 -40.89 2.37 20.21
N GLY A 57 -40.39 2.54 21.44
CA GLY A 57 -41.18 2.46 22.67
C GLY A 57 -41.99 3.71 23.00
N ILE A 58 -41.82 4.83 22.28
CA ILE A 58 -42.53 6.08 22.56
C ILE A 58 -44.03 5.91 22.24
N PRO A 59 -44.94 6.28 23.16
CA PRO A 59 -46.37 6.23 22.93
C PRO A 59 -46.76 7.15 21.77
N MET A 60 -47.64 6.68 20.89
CA MET A 60 -48.07 7.46 19.73
C MET A 60 -48.84 8.73 20.15
N GLU A 61 -49.63 8.60 21.21
CA GLU A 61 -50.50 9.64 21.74
C GLU A 61 -50.56 9.55 23.26
N LEU A 62 -50.63 10.70 23.92
CA LEU A 62 -50.91 10.83 25.35
C LEU A 62 -52.20 11.63 25.52
N ILE A 63 -53.21 11.01 26.14
CA ILE A 63 -54.46 11.66 26.51
C ILE A 63 -54.40 11.96 28.02
N THR A 64 -54.52 13.23 28.38
CA THR A 64 -54.59 13.64 29.80
C THR A 64 -55.80 13.03 30.52
N ARG A 65 -55.73 12.82 31.84
CA ARG A 65 -56.78 12.11 32.63
C ARG A 65 -58.19 12.69 32.48
N GLY A 66 -58.31 13.98 32.15
CA GLY A 66 -59.58 14.67 31.87
C GLY A 66 -60.02 14.70 30.40
N ARG A 67 -59.27 14.09 29.48
CA ARG A 67 -59.46 14.14 28.01
C ARG A 67 -59.48 15.56 27.42
N LEU A 68 -58.85 16.52 28.09
CA LEU A 68 -58.85 17.94 27.70
C LEU A 68 -57.73 18.26 26.70
N LEU A 69 -56.65 17.47 26.71
CA LEU A 69 -55.49 17.63 25.82
C LEU A 69 -55.02 16.26 25.31
N LEU A 70 -54.69 16.23 24.01
CA LEU A 70 -54.07 15.14 23.30
C LEU A 70 -52.68 15.60 22.84
N LEU A 71 -51.62 14.96 23.32
CA LEU A 71 -50.27 15.14 22.81
C LEU A 71 -50.00 14.05 21.77
N SER A 72 -49.71 14.43 20.53
CA SER A 72 -49.33 13.49 19.47
C SER A 72 -47.81 13.46 19.32
N CYS A 73 -47.20 12.29 19.56
CA CYS A 73 -45.77 12.05 19.33
C CYS A 73 -45.48 11.42 17.97
N ARG A 74 -46.52 11.16 17.16
CA ARG A 74 -46.42 10.42 15.88
C ARG A 74 -45.35 11.01 14.95
N ASN A 75 -45.36 12.32 14.74
CA ASN A 75 -44.46 12.98 13.79
C ASN A 75 -43.00 12.95 14.26
N ILE A 76 -42.77 13.28 15.54
CA ILE A 76 -41.42 13.31 16.12
C ILE A 76 -40.84 11.89 16.14
N ARG A 77 -41.64 10.91 16.56
CA ARG A 77 -41.23 9.50 16.55
C ARG A 77 -40.87 9.05 15.13
N ALA A 78 -41.74 9.30 14.15
CA ALA A 78 -41.48 8.89 12.76
C ALA A 78 -40.24 9.57 12.18
N GLU A 79 -40.03 10.86 12.45
CA GLU A 79 -38.81 11.58 12.03
C GLU A 79 -37.55 10.95 12.64
N MET A 80 -37.55 10.71 13.97
CA MET A 80 -36.41 10.13 14.66
C MET A 80 -36.12 8.70 14.20
N GLU A 81 -37.15 7.86 14.04
CA GLU A 81 -37.01 6.50 13.51
C GLU A 81 -36.42 6.52 12.09
N SER A 82 -36.93 7.41 11.22
CA SER A 82 -36.42 7.53 9.86
C SER A 82 -34.96 8.00 9.83
N LYS A 83 -34.59 9.00 10.64
CA LYS A 83 -33.22 9.49 10.70
C LYS A 83 -32.25 8.44 11.24
N LEU A 84 -32.61 7.72 12.33
CA LEU A 84 -31.78 6.65 12.88
C LEU A 84 -31.53 5.52 11.85
N VAL A 85 -32.58 5.12 11.12
CA VAL A 85 -32.46 4.14 10.04
C VAL A 85 -31.54 4.64 8.92
N ASN A 86 -31.67 5.91 8.51
CA ASN A 86 -30.83 6.49 7.46
C ASN A 86 -29.37 6.58 7.90
N ILE A 87 -29.10 7.07 9.12
CA ILE A 87 -27.74 7.11 9.69
C ILE A 87 -27.08 5.72 9.64
N ARG A 88 -27.82 4.68 10.02
CA ARG A 88 -27.31 3.31 9.99
C ARG A 88 -26.98 2.87 8.55
N LYS A 89 -27.80 3.26 7.57
CA LYS A 89 -27.52 3.00 6.15
C LYS A 89 -26.27 3.75 5.68
N ASP A 90 -26.14 5.03 6.04
CA ASP A 90 -24.98 5.83 5.65
C ASP A 90 -23.68 5.23 6.20
N ILE A 91 -23.67 4.79 7.47
CA ILE A 91 -22.51 4.11 8.08
C ILE A 91 -22.20 2.81 7.34
N LEU A 92 -23.21 2.01 7.03
CA LEU A 92 -23.04 0.76 6.30
C LEU A 92 -22.42 1.01 4.92
N GLU A 93 -22.97 1.94 4.16
CA GLU A 93 -22.48 2.30 2.82
C GLU A 93 -21.03 2.80 2.88
N GLN A 94 -20.70 3.65 3.86
CA GLN A 94 -19.33 4.10 4.04
C GLN A 94 -18.36 2.97 4.34
N VAL A 95 -18.71 2.08 5.28
CA VAL A 95 -17.85 0.95 5.67
C VAL A 95 -17.70 -0.02 4.50
N GLN A 96 -18.76 -0.25 3.72
CA GLN A 96 -18.70 -1.07 2.49
C GLN A 96 -17.75 -0.46 1.45
N ASN A 97 -17.85 0.84 1.20
CA ASN A 97 -16.97 1.54 0.27
C ASN A 97 -15.51 1.50 0.75
N GLU A 98 -15.28 1.65 2.06
CA GLU A 98 -13.94 1.56 2.66
C GLU A 98 -13.35 0.14 2.52
N CYS A 99 -14.13 -0.90 2.83
CA CYS A 99 -13.75 -2.29 2.57
C CYS A 99 -13.38 -2.51 1.11
N GLN A 100 -14.24 -2.11 0.18
CA GLN A 100 -14.02 -2.31 -1.25
C GLN A 100 -12.73 -1.63 -1.72
N SER A 101 -12.55 -0.35 -1.38
CA SER A 101 -11.37 0.42 -1.78
C SER A 101 -10.09 -0.17 -1.22
N ARG A 102 -10.08 -0.55 0.07
CA ARG A 102 -8.90 -1.12 0.73
C ARG A 102 -8.56 -2.51 0.19
N SER A 103 -9.54 -3.39 0.03
CA SER A 103 -9.34 -4.72 -0.53
C SER A 103 -8.77 -4.64 -1.94
N GLN A 104 -9.30 -3.77 -2.80
CA GLN A 104 -8.77 -3.59 -4.17
C GLN A 104 -7.34 -3.04 -4.17
N GLN A 105 -7.04 -2.09 -3.29
CA GLN A 105 -5.69 -1.54 -3.15
C GLN A 105 -4.70 -2.63 -2.71
N LEU A 106 -5.03 -3.37 -1.65
CA LEU A 106 -4.19 -4.46 -1.13
C LEU A 106 -4.00 -5.55 -2.18
N ILE A 107 -5.06 -6.02 -2.84
CA ILE A 107 -4.94 -7.03 -3.91
C ILE A 107 -3.99 -6.55 -5.01
N THR A 108 -4.13 -5.29 -5.44
CA THR A 108 -3.27 -4.70 -6.49
C THR A 108 -1.81 -4.65 -6.06
N GLU A 109 -1.55 -4.23 -4.84
CA GLU A 109 -0.21 -4.10 -4.27
C GLU A 109 0.47 -5.47 -4.09
N LEU A 110 -0.23 -6.44 -3.48
CA LEU A 110 0.25 -7.80 -3.28
C LEU A 110 0.53 -8.49 -4.63
N THR A 111 -0.37 -8.34 -5.60
CA THR A 111 -0.16 -8.85 -6.96
C THR A 111 1.05 -8.20 -7.64
N GLY A 112 1.33 -6.92 -7.33
CA GLY A 112 2.52 -6.22 -7.80
C GLY A 112 3.82 -6.86 -7.32
N PHE A 113 3.88 -7.26 -6.04
CA PHE A 113 5.02 -8.01 -5.50
C PHE A 113 5.15 -9.41 -6.10
N MET A 114 4.04 -10.15 -6.17
CA MET A 114 3.99 -11.51 -6.72
C MET A 114 4.54 -11.60 -8.15
N LYS A 115 4.24 -10.62 -9.01
CA LYS A 115 4.79 -10.55 -10.37
C LYS A 115 6.33 -10.57 -10.40
N ALA A 116 6.97 -9.89 -9.45
CA ALA A 116 8.43 -9.91 -9.35
C ALA A 116 8.95 -11.27 -8.88
N PHE A 117 8.26 -11.92 -7.95
CA PHE A 117 8.61 -13.23 -7.42
C PHE A 117 8.53 -14.34 -8.47
N GLN A 118 7.51 -14.28 -9.34
CA GLN A 118 7.30 -15.26 -10.42
C GLN A 118 8.31 -15.14 -11.58
N THR A 119 8.98 -14.00 -11.76
CA THR A 119 9.85 -13.72 -12.92
C THR A 119 11.34 -14.08 -12.67
N ILE A 120 11.66 -14.65 -11.51
CA ILE A 120 13.02 -14.84 -11.01
C ILE A 120 13.91 -15.81 -11.84
N ASN A 121 13.33 -16.61 -12.74
CA ASN A 121 14.06 -17.67 -13.44
C ASN A 121 14.73 -17.25 -14.77
N SER A 122 14.60 -15.99 -15.19
CA SER A 122 14.83 -15.60 -16.58
C SER A 122 16.21 -14.97 -16.84
N ASP A 123 16.73 -14.10 -15.97
CA ASP A 123 18.01 -13.42 -16.17
C ASP A 123 18.51 -12.70 -14.89
N ILE A 124 19.70 -12.09 -14.95
CA ILE A 124 20.31 -11.38 -13.81
C ILE A 124 19.49 -10.15 -13.39
N HIS A 125 18.89 -9.43 -14.33
CA HIS A 125 18.05 -8.27 -14.03
C HIS A 125 16.75 -8.71 -13.34
N SER A 126 16.16 -9.83 -13.76
CA SER A 126 14.97 -10.38 -13.11
C SER A 126 15.25 -10.87 -11.68
N ILE A 127 16.44 -11.41 -11.43
CA ILE A 127 16.91 -11.74 -10.07
C ILE A 127 17.13 -10.49 -9.22
N ALA A 128 17.79 -9.47 -9.76
CA ALA A 128 18.03 -8.21 -9.05
C ALA A 128 16.72 -7.51 -8.68
N TRP A 129 15.79 -7.42 -9.63
CA TRP A 129 14.45 -6.88 -9.40
C TRP A 129 13.69 -7.69 -8.35
N CYS A 130 13.70 -9.02 -8.43
CA CYS A 130 13.06 -9.86 -7.42
C CYS A 130 13.66 -9.63 -6.02
N SER A 131 14.98 -9.53 -5.90
CA SER A 131 15.66 -9.22 -4.64
C SER A 131 15.25 -7.85 -4.09
N GLN A 132 15.16 -6.83 -4.93
CA GLN A 132 14.70 -5.50 -4.54
C GLN A 132 13.27 -5.55 -4.01
N LYS A 133 12.36 -6.17 -4.75
CA LYS A 133 10.94 -6.27 -4.37
C LYS A 133 10.73 -7.14 -3.14
N LEU A 134 11.55 -8.15 -2.94
CA LEU A 134 11.53 -8.97 -1.72
C LEU A 134 11.96 -8.14 -0.50
N ASN A 135 12.99 -7.30 -0.63
CA ASN A 135 13.40 -6.40 0.45
C ASN A 135 12.30 -5.38 0.79
N GLU A 136 11.70 -4.74 -0.21
CA GLU A 136 10.55 -3.83 -0.02
C GLU A 136 9.36 -4.53 0.65
N ALA A 137 9.03 -5.75 0.21
CA ALA A 137 7.98 -6.58 0.80
C ALA A 137 8.31 -7.09 2.21
N ASN A 138 9.59 -7.11 2.60
CA ASN A 138 10.01 -7.41 3.97
C ASN A 138 9.86 -6.19 4.87
N GLU A 139 10.28 -5.02 4.40
CA GLU A 139 10.17 -3.76 5.12
C GLU A 139 8.70 -3.39 5.40
N ARG A 140 7.83 -3.59 4.42
CA ARG A 140 6.40 -3.22 4.51
C ARG A 140 5.50 -4.32 5.07
N TYR A 141 6.04 -5.47 5.44
CA TYR A 141 5.22 -6.63 5.81
C TYR A 141 4.27 -6.35 6.98
N ALA A 142 4.79 -5.70 8.04
CA ALA A 142 4.00 -5.37 9.23
C ALA A 142 2.86 -4.39 8.92
N GLU A 143 3.11 -3.40 8.06
CA GLU A 143 2.09 -2.46 7.59
C GLU A 143 1.01 -3.19 6.79
N LEU A 144 1.39 -4.06 5.86
CA LEU A 144 0.45 -4.82 5.03
C LEU A 144 -0.40 -5.77 5.87
N GLU A 145 0.19 -6.41 6.88
CA GLU A 145 -0.51 -7.28 7.84
C GLU A 145 -1.53 -6.49 8.67
N GLU A 146 -1.17 -5.30 9.17
CA GLU A 146 -2.10 -4.42 9.90
C GLU A 146 -3.26 -3.96 9.00
N GLN A 147 -2.99 -3.57 7.75
CA GLN A 147 -4.04 -3.19 6.80
C GLN A 147 -4.98 -4.37 6.49
N MET A 148 -4.43 -5.58 6.38
CA MET A 148 -5.20 -6.80 6.17
C MET A 148 -6.12 -7.10 7.37
N GLU A 149 -5.59 -7.07 8.59
CA GLU A 149 -6.36 -7.33 9.81
C GLU A 149 -7.46 -6.27 10.03
N TYR A 150 -7.14 -5.00 9.78
CA TYR A 150 -8.12 -3.92 9.86
C TYR A 150 -9.25 -4.11 8.83
N THR A 151 -8.91 -4.42 7.58
CA THR A 151 -9.90 -4.63 6.51
C THR A 151 -10.81 -5.83 6.84
N ARG A 152 -10.25 -6.91 7.35
CA ARG A 152 -11.00 -8.08 7.83
C ARG A 152 -11.94 -7.72 8.98
N SER A 153 -11.46 -6.92 9.93
CA SER A 153 -12.29 -6.46 11.05
C SER A 153 -13.47 -5.59 10.60
N LEU A 154 -13.34 -4.84 9.50
CA LEU A 154 -14.46 -4.10 8.90
C LEU A 154 -15.49 -5.06 8.26
N TYR A 155 -15.06 -6.12 7.58
CA TYR A 155 -15.97 -7.13 7.06
C TYR A 155 -16.73 -7.85 8.19
N GLU A 156 -16.06 -8.18 9.30
CA GLU A 156 -16.68 -8.74 10.49
C GLU A 156 -17.68 -7.78 11.14
N LEU A 157 -17.37 -6.47 11.18
CA LEU A 157 -18.30 -5.44 11.64
C LEU A 157 -19.58 -5.42 10.79
N ILE A 158 -19.47 -5.45 9.46
CA ILE A 158 -20.62 -5.53 8.55
C ILE A 158 -21.45 -6.78 8.86
N ARG A 159 -20.79 -7.94 8.93
CA ARG A 159 -21.45 -9.24 9.13
C ARG A 159 -22.20 -9.31 10.47
N ASN A 160 -21.56 -8.86 11.56
CA ASN A 160 -22.09 -9.02 12.92
C ASN A 160 -23.13 -7.96 13.29
N HIS A 161 -22.99 -6.72 12.79
CA HIS A 161 -23.84 -5.61 13.25
C HIS A 161 -24.87 -5.13 12.23
N PHE A 162 -24.65 -5.38 10.95
CA PHE A 162 -25.57 -4.97 9.90
C PHE A 162 -26.34 -6.14 9.29
N GLY A 163 -25.76 -7.34 9.30
CA GLY A 163 -26.39 -8.56 8.78
C GLY A 163 -26.61 -8.53 7.25
N LEU A 164 -26.00 -7.56 6.56
CA LEU A 164 -26.13 -7.30 5.13
C LEU A 164 -24.77 -7.49 4.47
N PHE A 165 -24.42 -8.74 4.21
CA PHE A 165 -23.22 -9.10 3.47
C PHE A 165 -23.61 -9.49 2.05
N SER A 166 -23.22 -8.67 1.06
CA SER A 166 -23.50 -8.95 -0.35
C SER A 166 -22.58 -10.05 -0.86
N ALA A 167 -23.01 -10.76 -1.91
CA ALA A 167 -22.18 -11.73 -2.60
C ALA A 167 -20.90 -11.09 -3.19
N GLU A 168 -20.98 -9.81 -3.58
CA GLU A 168 -19.82 -9.04 -4.05
C GLU A 168 -18.79 -8.81 -2.94
N ASN A 169 -19.25 -8.47 -1.73
CA ASN A 169 -18.36 -8.31 -0.57
C ASN A 169 -17.71 -9.64 -0.19
N GLU A 170 -18.46 -10.74 -0.26
CA GLU A 170 -17.94 -12.09 0.01
C GLU A 170 -16.89 -12.51 -1.02
N ALA A 171 -17.17 -12.31 -2.30
CA ALA A 171 -16.21 -12.61 -3.36
C ALA A 171 -14.92 -11.80 -3.21
N LEU A 172 -15.04 -10.52 -2.82
CA LEU A 172 -13.87 -9.66 -2.63
C LEU A 172 -13.07 -10.01 -1.37
N ASP A 173 -13.74 -10.38 -0.27
CA ASP A 173 -13.11 -10.86 0.97
C ASP A 173 -12.33 -12.16 0.71
N ILE A 174 -12.95 -13.14 0.03
CA ILE A 174 -12.29 -14.39 -0.39
C ILE A 174 -11.09 -14.07 -1.29
N SER A 175 -11.26 -13.23 -2.31
CA SER A 175 -10.17 -12.86 -3.22
C SER A 175 -9.01 -12.18 -2.49
N LEU A 176 -9.29 -11.35 -1.49
CA LEU A 176 -8.26 -10.70 -0.69
C LEU A 176 -7.48 -11.72 0.14
N MET A 177 -8.19 -12.63 0.82
CA MET A 177 -7.58 -13.72 1.61
C MET A 177 -6.69 -14.62 0.74
N ASP A 178 -7.20 -15.07 -0.42
CA ASP A 178 -6.46 -15.93 -1.35
C ASP A 178 -5.19 -15.21 -1.87
N THR A 179 -5.30 -13.92 -2.15
CA THR A 179 -4.16 -13.11 -2.62
C THR A 179 -3.12 -12.93 -1.51
N TRP A 180 -3.55 -12.72 -0.27
CA TRP A 180 -2.65 -12.61 0.88
C TRP A 180 -1.89 -13.90 1.15
N GLU A 181 -2.59 -15.05 1.15
CA GLU A 181 -1.95 -16.37 1.32
C GLU A 181 -0.97 -16.67 0.18
N SER A 182 -1.35 -16.38 -1.06
CA SER A 182 -0.49 -16.53 -2.23
C SER A 182 0.75 -15.66 -2.13
N PHE A 183 0.60 -14.40 -1.71
CA PHE A 183 1.72 -13.49 -1.49
C PHE A 183 2.69 -14.01 -0.42
N GLN A 184 2.18 -14.45 0.74
CA GLN A 184 3.02 -15.01 1.81
C GLN A 184 3.81 -16.23 1.34
N TYR A 185 3.15 -17.12 0.59
CA TYR A 185 3.77 -18.30 0.02
C TYR A 185 4.85 -17.93 -1.01
N GLU A 186 4.52 -17.10 -2.00
CA GLU A 186 5.46 -16.71 -3.05
C GLU A 186 6.65 -15.92 -2.51
N LYS A 187 6.43 -15.03 -1.55
CA LYS A 187 7.49 -14.31 -0.84
C LYS A 187 8.47 -15.29 -0.19
N SER A 188 7.95 -16.32 0.49
CA SER A 188 8.78 -17.34 1.14
C SER A 188 9.58 -18.14 0.11
N GLN A 189 8.94 -18.52 -1.00
CA GLN A 189 9.60 -19.22 -2.10
C GLN A 189 10.69 -18.38 -2.79
N ALA A 190 10.43 -17.10 -3.03
CA ALA A 190 11.41 -16.18 -3.60
C ALA A 190 12.62 -16.02 -2.68
N SER A 191 12.38 -15.88 -1.37
CA SER A 191 13.44 -15.81 -0.36
C SER A 191 14.30 -17.08 -0.34
N GLU A 192 13.68 -18.26 -0.32
CA GLU A 192 14.39 -19.54 -0.34
C GLU A 192 15.19 -19.73 -1.63
N PHE A 193 14.58 -19.40 -2.79
CA PHE A 193 15.24 -19.48 -4.08
C PHE A 193 16.48 -18.58 -4.13
N LEU A 194 16.34 -17.29 -3.79
CA LEU A 194 17.45 -16.33 -3.80
C LEU A 194 18.58 -16.78 -2.87
N LEU A 195 18.23 -17.27 -1.67
CA LEU A 195 19.20 -17.81 -0.72
C LEU A 195 19.95 -19.02 -1.29
N SER A 196 19.23 -19.97 -1.89
CA SER A 196 19.82 -21.19 -2.47
C SER A 196 20.78 -20.89 -3.63
N LYS A 197 20.46 -19.89 -4.45
CA LYS A 197 21.24 -19.51 -5.64
C LYS A 197 22.36 -18.52 -5.34
N ARG A 198 22.44 -18.00 -4.10
CA ARG A 198 23.44 -16.99 -3.72
C ARG A 198 24.87 -17.38 -4.08
N HIS A 199 25.22 -18.63 -3.83
CA HIS A 199 26.56 -19.19 -4.07
C HIS A 199 26.93 -19.29 -5.55
N ALA A 200 25.94 -19.26 -6.46
CA ALA A 200 26.16 -19.28 -7.90
C ALA A 200 26.05 -17.87 -8.52
N ILE A 201 25.10 -17.07 -8.05
CA ILE A 201 24.85 -15.72 -8.58
C ILE A 201 25.94 -14.74 -8.18
N VAL A 202 26.38 -14.74 -6.91
CA VAL A 202 27.40 -13.78 -6.43
C VAL A 202 28.71 -13.91 -7.21
N PRO A 203 29.30 -15.11 -7.38
CA PRO A 203 30.52 -15.25 -8.19
C PRO A 203 30.30 -14.87 -9.66
N LYS A 204 29.11 -15.14 -10.22
CA LYS A 204 28.81 -14.78 -11.60
C LYS A 204 28.74 -13.27 -11.81
N LEU A 205 28.10 -12.55 -10.89
CA LEU A 205 28.07 -11.08 -10.88
C LEU A 205 29.49 -10.50 -10.76
N GLN A 206 30.29 -11.05 -9.84
CA GLN A 206 31.69 -10.65 -9.67
C GLN A 206 32.52 -10.88 -10.93
N GLN A 207 32.33 -12.01 -11.61
CA GLN A 207 32.98 -12.30 -12.89
C GLN A 207 32.57 -11.29 -13.97
N LEU A 208 31.28 -11.00 -14.12
CA LEU A 208 30.78 -10.05 -15.12
C LEU A 208 31.29 -8.63 -14.87
N MET A 209 31.33 -8.20 -13.61
CA MET A 209 31.92 -6.91 -13.22
C MET A 209 33.41 -6.86 -13.54
N ALA A 210 34.17 -7.93 -13.25
CA ALA A 210 35.58 -8.01 -13.60
C ALA A 210 35.82 -7.98 -15.12
N THR A 211 34.97 -8.65 -15.91
CA THR A 211 35.04 -8.58 -17.38
C THR A 211 34.75 -7.17 -17.88
N ALA A 212 33.73 -6.49 -17.37
CA ALA A 212 33.40 -5.13 -17.76
C ALA A 212 34.52 -4.13 -17.39
N LEU A 213 35.15 -4.30 -16.23
CA LEU A 213 36.33 -3.51 -15.83
C LEU A 213 37.51 -3.73 -16.78
N ALA A 214 37.82 -4.98 -17.13
CA ALA A 214 38.89 -5.30 -18.08
C ALA A 214 38.60 -4.73 -19.49
N GLU A 215 37.33 -4.71 -19.92
CA GLU A 215 36.93 -4.04 -21.16
C GLU A 215 37.14 -2.53 -21.10
N LEU A 216 36.80 -1.86 -19.99
CA LEU A 216 37.05 -0.43 -19.79
C LEU A 216 38.54 -0.12 -19.84
N GLU A 217 39.37 -0.91 -19.15
CA GLU A 217 40.84 -0.79 -19.19
C GLU A 217 41.36 -0.95 -20.63
N GLY A 218 40.87 -1.95 -21.37
CA GLY A 218 41.25 -2.16 -22.76
C GLY A 218 40.80 -1.04 -23.72
N VAL A 219 39.65 -0.40 -23.47
CA VAL A 219 39.21 0.78 -24.23
C VAL A 219 40.11 1.98 -23.94
N ILE A 220 40.48 2.20 -22.68
CA ILE A 220 41.42 3.25 -22.27
C ILE A 220 42.81 3.01 -22.90
N GLU A 221 43.34 1.78 -22.82
CA GLU A 221 44.64 1.42 -23.40
C GLU A 221 44.67 1.65 -24.91
N LYS A 222 43.59 1.28 -25.63
CA LYS A 222 43.45 1.58 -27.05
C LYS A 222 43.44 3.07 -27.34
N ALA A 223 42.70 3.86 -26.56
CA ALA A 223 42.64 5.31 -26.73
C ALA A 223 44.00 5.99 -26.44
N LEU A 224 44.82 5.40 -25.57
CA LEU A 224 46.13 5.93 -25.19
C LEU A 224 47.31 5.34 -25.98
N SER A 225 47.07 4.60 -27.06
CA SER A 225 48.13 3.89 -27.80
C SER A 225 48.15 4.18 -29.32
N GLY A 226 49.30 3.85 -29.93
CA GLY A 226 49.53 3.75 -31.36
C GLY A 226 49.00 4.93 -32.21
N PRO A 227 47.95 4.70 -33.03
CA PRO A 227 47.46 5.69 -33.99
C PRO A 227 46.88 6.95 -33.34
N PHE A 228 46.41 6.89 -32.10
CA PHE A 228 45.85 8.06 -31.43
C PHE A 228 46.92 9.01 -30.86
N MET A 229 48.15 8.52 -30.74
CA MET A 229 49.32 9.28 -30.27
C MET A 229 50.23 9.73 -31.42
N ASP A 230 49.95 9.33 -32.66
CA ASP A 230 50.76 9.64 -33.84
C ASP A 230 50.22 10.90 -34.54
N PRO A 231 50.95 12.04 -34.52
CA PRO A 231 50.52 13.27 -35.17
C PRO A 231 50.49 13.19 -36.70
N ALA A 232 51.01 12.11 -37.32
CA ALA A 232 50.95 11.89 -38.76
C ALA A 232 49.62 11.24 -39.23
N GLN A 233 48.73 10.84 -38.31
CA GLN A 233 47.46 10.20 -38.65
C GLN A 233 46.42 11.17 -39.22
N GLU A 234 45.49 10.63 -40.00
CA GLU A 234 44.40 11.42 -40.58
C GLU A 234 43.40 11.85 -39.48
N GLN A 235 43.23 13.17 -39.32
CA GLN A 235 42.46 13.75 -38.22
C GLN A 235 41.00 13.27 -38.17
N ARG A 236 40.30 13.23 -39.30
CA ARG A 236 38.87 12.85 -39.35
C ARG A 236 38.60 11.37 -39.06
N SER A 237 39.51 10.48 -39.46
CA SER A 237 39.37 9.05 -39.17
C SER A 237 39.67 8.78 -37.70
N THR A 238 40.68 9.45 -37.15
CA THR A 238 41.04 9.42 -35.72
C THR A 238 39.89 9.91 -34.83
N GLU A 239 39.29 11.06 -35.16
CA GLU A 239 38.14 11.62 -34.42
C GLU A 239 36.94 10.66 -34.39
N ARG A 240 36.59 10.06 -35.54
CA ARG A 240 35.48 9.08 -35.61
C ARG A 240 35.74 7.83 -34.77
N GLN A 241 36.98 7.35 -34.75
CA GLN A 241 37.36 6.19 -33.94
C GLN A 241 37.32 6.52 -32.44
N LEU A 242 37.76 7.72 -32.03
CA LEU A 242 37.66 8.17 -30.64
C LEU A 242 36.20 8.29 -30.18
N ILE A 243 35.31 8.85 -31.00
CA ILE A 243 33.87 8.90 -30.69
C ILE A 243 33.29 7.48 -30.53
N SER A 244 33.74 6.53 -31.35
CA SER A 244 33.30 5.13 -31.23
C SER A 244 33.78 4.50 -29.92
N LEU A 245 35.03 4.76 -29.52
CA LEU A 245 35.60 4.28 -28.26
C LEU A 245 34.90 4.91 -27.06
N GLU A 246 34.60 6.22 -27.12
CA GLU A 246 33.84 6.93 -26.08
C GLU A 246 32.46 6.31 -25.87
N ARG A 247 31.73 6.03 -26.97
CA ARG A 247 30.42 5.37 -26.89
C ARG A 247 30.52 3.97 -26.28
N GLN A 248 31.55 3.21 -26.66
CA GLN A 248 31.80 1.90 -26.07
C GLN A 248 32.08 2.02 -24.57
N TYR A 249 32.95 2.95 -24.17
CA TYR A 249 33.26 3.24 -22.78
C TYR A 249 31.99 3.55 -21.98
N GLN A 250 31.18 4.49 -22.46
CA GLN A 250 29.92 4.88 -21.82
C GLN A 250 28.96 3.69 -21.68
N SER A 251 28.81 2.86 -22.72
CA SER A 251 27.95 1.67 -22.67
C SER A 251 28.43 0.64 -21.64
N THR A 252 29.75 0.41 -21.56
CA THR A 252 30.33 -0.54 -20.59
C THR A 252 30.25 0.01 -19.17
N VAL A 253 30.41 1.33 -18.96
CA VAL A 253 30.19 1.98 -17.66
C VAL A 253 28.75 1.80 -17.19
N SER A 254 27.75 2.07 -18.05
CA SER A 254 26.34 1.86 -17.69
C SER A 254 26.06 0.41 -17.28
N SER A 255 26.59 -0.56 -18.05
CA SER A 255 26.45 -1.98 -17.72
C SER A 255 27.12 -2.36 -16.39
N LEU A 256 28.29 -1.79 -16.09
CA LEU A 256 28.97 -1.99 -14.82
C LEU A 256 28.15 -1.42 -13.64
N CYS A 257 27.54 -0.25 -13.80
CA CYS A 257 26.64 0.34 -12.81
C CYS A 257 25.45 -0.58 -12.52
N ASP A 258 24.82 -1.13 -13.55
CA ASP A 258 23.69 -2.08 -13.41
C ASP A 258 24.11 -3.35 -12.66
N LEU A 259 25.27 -3.92 -13.02
CA LEU A 259 25.82 -5.11 -12.37
C LEU A 259 26.16 -4.86 -10.90
N HIS A 260 26.73 -3.68 -10.60
CA HIS A 260 27.04 -3.28 -9.23
C HIS A 260 25.77 -3.05 -8.40
N HIS A 261 24.74 -2.43 -8.99
CA HIS A 261 23.44 -2.26 -8.36
C HIS A 261 22.77 -3.61 -8.06
N ALA A 262 22.81 -4.56 -8.99
CA ALA A 262 22.33 -5.92 -8.78
C ALA A 262 23.10 -6.63 -7.64
N TYR A 263 24.42 -6.48 -7.61
CA TYR A 263 25.28 -7.06 -6.57
C TYR A 263 24.95 -6.50 -5.18
N THR A 264 24.88 -5.18 -5.04
CA THR A 264 24.60 -4.52 -3.75
C THR A 264 23.23 -4.88 -3.22
N THR A 265 22.21 -4.86 -4.08
CA THR A 265 20.83 -5.25 -3.73
C THR A 265 20.74 -6.71 -3.26
N PHE A 266 21.46 -7.61 -3.92
CA PHE A 266 21.40 -9.04 -3.63
C PHE A 266 22.26 -9.47 -2.42
N THR A 267 23.37 -8.77 -2.16
CA THR A 267 24.30 -9.12 -1.09
C THR A 267 24.07 -8.33 0.20
N GLY A 268 23.46 -7.15 0.11
CA GLY A 268 23.34 -6.19 1.22
C GLY A 268 24.66 -5.52 1.61
N THR A 269 25.74 -5.75 0.86
CA THR A 269 27.07 -5.19 1.14
C THR A 269 27.43 -4.10 0.13
N GLN A 270 27.72 -2.89 0.59
CA GLN A 270 28.40 -1.84 -0.20
C GLN A 270 29.91 -2.13 -0.37
N GLY A 271 30.34 -3.38 -0.18
CA GLY A 271 31.75 -3.77 -0.18
C GLY A 271 32.38 -3.62 -1.57
N PRO A 272 33.70 -3.35 -1.63
CA PRO A 272 34.38 -3.06 -2.88
C PRO A 272 34.27 -4.26 -3.83
N ALA A 273 34.13 -3.97 -5.12
CA ALA A 273 34.27 -4.96 -6.18
C ALA A 273 35.53 -5.83 -5.94
N PRO A 274 35.57 -7.09 -6.40
CA PRO A 274 36.71 -7.96 -6.19
C PRO A 274 37.96 -7.23 -6.65
N SER A 275 38.90 -7.07 -5.73
CA SER A 275 40.16 -6.35 -5.90
C SER A 275 40.81 -6.66 -7.25
N ALA A 276 40.66 -5.74 -8.20
CA ALA A 276 41.60 -5.61 -9.29
C ALA A 276 42.90 -5.10 -8.67
N THR A 277 43.92 -5.93 -8.79
CA THR A 277 45.27 -5.75 -8.30
C THR A 277 45.74 -4.32 -8.52
N THR A 278 46.19 -3.69 -7.43
CA THR A 278 46.93 -2.43 -7.37
C THR A 278 47.78 -2.18 -8.61
N THR A 279 47.42 -1.20 -9.46
CA THR A 279 48.41 -0.46 -10.25
C THR A 279 48.00 0.91 -10.77
N LEU A 280 46.78 1.40 -10.53
CA LEU A 280 46.46 2.81 -10.75
C LEU A 280 45.66 3.34 -9.56
N GLY A 281 46.25 4.30 -8.85
CA GLY A 281 45.60 4.99 -7.74
C GLY A 281 44.31 5.63 -8.23
N TRP A 282 43.19 5.17 -7.69
CA TRP A 282 41.89 5.73 -7.97
C TRP A 282 41.85 7.14 -7.38
N TYR A 283 41.91 8.13 -8.27
CA TYR A 283 41.26 9.42 -8.05
C TYR A 283 39.78 9.13 -7.82
N ASP A 284 39.24 9.62 -6.73
CA ASP A 284 37.83 9.54 -6.35
C ASP A 284 37.00 10.41 -7.32
N PRO A 285 36.23 9.86 -8.28
CA PRO A 285 35.29 10.64 -9.04
C PRO A 285 33.93 10.38 -8.38
N GLY A 286 33.40 11.38 -7.69
CA GLY A 286 32.12 11.34 -6.98
C GLY A 286 31.11 10.40 -7.65
N TRP A 287 30.89 9.25 -7.00
CA TRP A 287 29.97 8.24 -7.48
C TRP A 287 28.57 8.84 -7.52
N CYS A 288 28.01 8.88 -8.73
CA CYS A 288 26.59 9.05 -9.04
C CYS A 288 25.84 10.09 -8.19
N ASP A 289 25.89 11.35 -8.63
CA ASP A 289 24.82 12.30 -8.30
C ASP A 289 23.51 11.78 -8.96
N PRO A 290 22.42 11.52 -8.23
CA PRO A 290 21.20 10.91 -8.79
C PRO A 290 20.41 11.78 -9.78
N GLY A 291 20.95 12.92 -10.20
CA GLY A 291 20.21 13.99 -10.88
C GLY A 291 20.27 14.02 -12.40
N LEU A 292 20.90 13.05 -13.07
CA LEU A 292 21.12 13.11 -14.53
C LEU A 292 20.73 11.79 -15.23
N CYS A 293 19.46 11.39 -15.12
CA CYS A 293 18.80 10.60 -16.15
C CYS A 293 17.85 11.53 -16.91
N PRO A 294 17.94 11.67 -18.25
CA PRO A 294 16.87 12.27 -19.03
C PRO A 294 15.64 11.35 -19.00
N GLY A 295 14.45 11.95 -18.90
CA GLY A 295 13.17 11.23 -18.97
C GLY A 295 12.84 10.64 -20.33
#